data_AF-A0A929Y188-F1
#
_entry.id   AF-A0A929Y188-F1
#
_cell.length_a   1.000
_cell.length_b   1.000
_cell.length_c   1.000
_cell.angle_alpha   90.00
_cell.angle_beta   90.00
_cell.angle_gamma   90.00
#
_symmetry.space_group_name_H-M   'P 1'
#
loop_
_entity.id
_entity.type
_entity.pdbx_description
1 polymer ?
#
loop_
_entity_poly.entity_id
_entity_poly.type
_entity_poly.pdbx_seq_one_letter_code
_entity_poly.pdbx_strand_id
1 'polypeptide(L)'
;MAIVKSFKCVRPREDMAKQVASLPYDVYDRKEAKAAVANKPYAFLNIDRPETAFGDDFDMYSKEAYKHARDLYNEFKDKGIYEEDTCDSYYLYELTMNGRSQTGIVGLASVDDYLNNIIKKHENTREEKEIDRIN
;
A
#
# COMPACT_ATOMS: atom_id res chain seq x y z
N MET A 1 2.58 -18.51 -21.01
CA MET A 1 3.61 -18.00 -20.07
C MET A 1 3.15 -16.61 -19.67
N ALA A 2 3.13 -16.30 -18.37
CA ALA A 2 2.65 -15.00 -17.92
C ALA A 2 3.56 -13.88 -18.44
N ILE A 3 2.95 -12.79 -18.89
CA ILE A 3 3.70 -11.60 -19.32
C ILE A 3 3.79 -10.64 -18.15
N VAL A 4 5.01 -10.26 -17.76
CA VAL A 4 5.26 -9.26 -16.73
C VAL A 4 5.71 -7.96 -17.39
N LYS A 5 5.01 -6.85 -17.14
CA LYS A 5 5.28 -5.54 -17.73
C LYS A 5 5.89 -4.58 -16.70
N SER A 6 6.77 -3.70 -17.16
CA SER A 6 7.26 -2.55 -16.41
C SER A 6 6.17 -1.49 -16.25
N PHE A 7 6.36 -0.58 -15.29
CA PHE A 7 5.45 0.55 -15.05
C PHE A 7 6.20 1.74 -14.43
N LYS A 8 5.54 2.90 -14.38
CA LYS A 8 6.01 4.07 -13.64
C LYS A 8 5.49 4.03 -12.21
N CYS A 9 6.39 3.99 -11.25
CA CYS A 9 6.03 4.00 -9.83
C CYS A 9 5.79 5.43 -9.35
N VAL A 10 4.76 5.59 -8.51
CA VAL A 10 4.63 6.75 -7.62
C VAL A 10 5.23 6.35 -6.29
N ARG A 11 6.35 6.97 -5.92
CA ARG A 11 7.10 6.61 -4.72
C ARG A 11 7.43 7.86 -3.91
N PRO A 12 7.73 7.73 -2.60
CA PRO A 12 8.24 8.85 -1.83
C PRO A 12 9.55 9.36 -2.44
N ARG A 13 9.79 10.66 -2.32
CA ARG A 13 11.13 11.21 -2.48
C ARG A 13 12.10 10.52 -1.52
N GLU A 14 13.37 10.45 -1.90
CA GLU A 14 14.41 9.76 -1.12
C GLU A 14 14.49 10.28 0.34
N ASP A 15 14.42 11.60 0.54
CA ASP A 15 14.47 12.25 1.84
C ASP A 15 13.22 11.98 2.72
N MET A 16 12.10 11.61 2.09
CA MET A 16 10.83 11.30 2.74
C MET A 16 10.59 9.80 2.93
N ALA A 17 11.33 8.93 2.24
CA ALA A 17 11.10 7.49 2.23
C ALA A 17 10.97 6.88 3.64
N LYS A 18 11.87 7.25 4.56
CA LYS A 18 11.83 6.77 5.95
C LYS A 18 10.62 7.27 6.74
N GLN A 19 10.11 8.45 6.42
CA GLN A 19 8.95 9.04 7.11
C GLN A 19 7.63 8.45 6.60
N VAL A 20 7.59 8.09 5.32
CA VAL A 20 6.41 7.48 4.69
C VAL A 20 6.30 5.98 4.98
N ALA A 21 7.42 5.27 5.01
CA ALA A 21 7.44 3.83 5.25
C ALA A 21 6.67 3.44 6.51
N SER A 22 5.80 2.45 6.37
CA SER A 22 4.94 1.92 7.44
C SER A 22 4.94 0.39 7.40
N LEU A 23 4.67 -0.26 8.53
CA LEU A 23 4.38 -1.68 8.51
C LEU A 23 3.04 -1.94 7.80
N PRO A 24 2.78 -3.17 7.32
CA PRO A 24 1.51 -3.51 6.72
C PRO A 24 0.33 -3.14 7.62
N TYR A 25 -0.72 -2.54 7.04
CA TYR A 25 -1.86 -2.05 7.79
C TYR A 25 -2.59 -3.14 8.58
N ASP A 26 -2.57 -4.39 8.10
CA ASP A 26 -3.28 -5.53 8.67
C ASP A 26 -2.55 -6.20 9.84
N VAL A 27 -1.35 -5.73 10.21
CA VAL A 27 -0.69 -6.13 11.47
C VAL A 27 -1.07 -5.26 12.67
N TYR A 28 -1.92 -4.26 12.46
CA TYR A 28 -2.38 -3.35 13.51
C TYR A 28 -3.85 -3.56 13.83
N ASP A 29 -4.18 -3.53 15.12
CA ASP A 29 -5.51 -3.11 15.55
C ASP A 29 -5.65 -1.57 15.52
N ARG A 30 -6.86 -1.06 15.74
CA ARG A 30 -7.14 0.39 15.70
C ARG A 30 -6.29 1.18 16.70
N LYS A 31 -6.16 0.67 17.92
CA LYS A 31 -5.46 1.35 19.01
C LYS A 31 -3.97 1.41 18.73
N GLU A 32 -3.41 0.31 18.23
CA GLU A 32 -2.02 0.22 17.79
C GLU A 32 -1.77 1.13 16.60
N ALA A 33 -2.68 1.17 15.61
CA ALA A 33 -2.57 2.06 14.45
C ALA A 33 -2.54 3.53 14.88
N LYS A 34 -3.48 3.96 15.75
CA LYS A 34 -3.49 5.32 16.32
C LYS A 34 -2.19 5.65 17.05
N ALA A 35 -1.70 4.73 17.87
CA ALA A 35 -0.44 4.93 18.58
C ALA A 35 0.77 5.01 17.61
N ALA A 36 0.75 4.20 16.56
CA ALA A 36 1.81 4.14 15.55
C ALA A 36 1.92 5.44 14.74
N VAL A 37 0.80 6.13 14.50
CA VAL A 37 0.75 7.38 13.71
C VAL A 37 0.80 8.67 14.52
N ALA A 38 0.58 8.63 15.84
CA ALA A 38 0.40 9.81 16.70
C ALA A 38 1.48 10.91 16.56
N ASN A 39 2.72 10.55 16.20
CA ASN A 39 3.82 11.50 15.96
C ASN A 39 4.50 11.29 14.60
N LYS A 40 3.78 10.70 13.65
CA LYS A 40 4.27 10.38 12.31
C LYS A 40 3.29 10.89 11.26
N PRO A 41 3.24 12.22 11.03
CA PRO A 41 2.24 12.82 10.15
C PRO A 41 2.36 12.36 8.69
N TYR A 42 3.54 11.89 8.27
CA TYR A 42 3.80 11.43 6.91
C TYR A 42 3.73 9.90 6.74
N ALA A 43 3.53 9.14 7.82
CA ALA A 43 3.43 7.69 7.70
C ALA A 43 2.29 7.31 6.77
N PHE A 44 2.56 6.45 5.79
CA PHE A 44 1.55 5.95 4.85
C PHE A 44 0.39 5.25 5.57
N LEU A 45 0.62 4.76 6.79
CA LEU A 45 -0.43 4.21 7.64
C LEU A 45 -1.58 5.20 7.91
N ASN A 46 -1.36 6.51 7.87
CA ASN A 46 -2.45 7.50 7.96
C ASN A 46 -3.39 7.44 6.73
N ILE A 47 -2.91 6.95 5.60
CA ILE A 47 -3.68 6.75 4.36
C ILE A 47 -4.29 5.35 4.33
N ASP A 48 -3.55 4.32 4.74
CA ASP A 48 -4.04 2.93 4.79
C ASP A 48 -5.07 2.68 5.90
N ARG A 49 -4.97 3.42 7.00
CA ARG A 49 -5.85 3.38 8.18
C ARG A 49 -6.40 4.79 8.48
N PRO A 50 -7.19 5.38 7.56
CA PRO A 50 -7.65 6.76 7.66
C PRO A 50 -8.57 6.98 8.87
N GLU A 51 -9.18 5.93 9.42
CA GLU A 51 -10.02 5.96 10.61
C GLU A 51 -9.27 6.39 11.88
N THR A 52 -7.94 6.36 11.85
CA THR A 52 -7.08 6.80 12.96
C THR A 52 -7.19 8.31 13.22
N ALA A 53 -7.60 9.10 12.22
CA ALA A 53 -7.87 10.52 12.34
C ALA A 53 -9.21 10.86 13.02
N PHE A 54 -10.06 9.85 13.27
CA PHE A 54 -11.42 10.00 13.81
C PHE A 54 -11.56 9.41 15.22
N GLY A 55 -12.75 9.53 15.81
CA GLY A 55 -13.08 8.93 17.12
C GLY A 55 -12.95 7.41 17.16
N ASP A 56 -12.85 6.81 18.35
CA ASP A 56 -12.56 5.37 18.52
C ASP A 56 -13.66 4.44 17.97
N ASP A 57 -14.88 4.94 17.80
CA ASP A 57 -16.02 4.18 17.28
C ASP A 57 -16.29 4.45 15.79
N PHE A 58 -15.43 5.22 15.12
CA PHE A 58 -15.66 5.61 13.73
C PHE A 58 -15.47 4.43 12.76
N ASP A 59 -16.42 4.21 11.88
CA ASP A 59 -16.37 3.11 10.91
C ASP A 59 -15.22 3.31 9.89
N MET A 60 -14.30 2.35 9.88
CA MET A 60 -13.13 2.35 9.01
C MET A 60 -13.46 2.13 7.52
N TYR A 61 -14.63 1.57 7.22
CA TYR A 61 -15.08 1.30 5.86
C TYR A 61 -16.08 2.35 5.34
N SER A 62 -16.28 3.42 6.11
CA SER A 62 -17.18 4.52 5.74
C SER A 62 -16.69 5.28 4.51
N LYS A 63 -17.62 5.90 3.77
CA LYS A 63 -17.27 6.76 2.63
C LYS A 63 -16.38 7.93 3.05
N GLU A 64 -16.59 8.42 4.26
CA GLU A 64 -15.83 9.48 4.90
C GLU A 64 -14.38 9.06 5.16
N ALA A 65 -14.13 7.82 5.62
CA ALA A 65 -12.79 7.24 5.75
C ALA A 65 -12.06 7.22 4.40
N TYR A 66 -12.69 6.65 3.37
CA TYR A 66 -12.11 6.58 2.03
C TYR A 66 -11.88 7.97 1.40
N LYS A 67 -12.79 8.92 1.63
CA LYS A 67 -12.60 10.32 1.22
C LYS A 67 -11.40 10.94 1.93
N HIS A 68 -11.26 10.73 3.24
CA HIS A 68 -10.12 11.24 4.00
C HIS A 68 -8.79 10.69 3.51
N ALA A 69 -8.71 9.36 3.26
CA ALA A 69 -7.53 8.74 2.68
C ALA A 69 -7.15 9.37 1.33
N ARG A 70 -8.15 9.58 0.45
CA ARG A 70 -7.96 10.22 -0.86
C ARG A 70 -7.46 11.66 -0.72
N ASP A 71 -8.09 12.45 0.14
CA ASP A 71 -7.73 13.85 0.35
C ASP A 71 -6.30 13.96 0.89
N LEU A 72 -5.92 13.11 1.86
CA LEU A 72 -4.57 13.08 2.43
C LEU A 72 -3.52 12.62 1.41
N TYR A 73 -3.83 11.61 0.60
CA TYR A 73 -2.94 11.16 -0.47
C TYR A 73 -2.68 12.28 -1.50
N ASN A 74 -3.73 13.00 -1.91
CA ASN A 74 -3.59 14.13 -2.82
C ASN A 74 -2.80 15.28 -2.18
N GLU A 75 -3.03 15.58 -0.91
CA GLU A 75 -2.25 16.57 -0.16
C GLU A 75 -0.75 16.22 -0.16
N PHE A 76 -0.40 14.94 0.02
CA PHE A 76 0.99 14.49 -0.03
C PHE A 76 1.60 14.65 -1.43
N LYS A 77 0.81 14.39 -2.49
CA LYS A 77 1.23 14.66 -3.86
C LYS A 77 1.47 16.14 -4.10
N ASP A 78 0.55 17.00 -3.68
CA ASP A 78 0.63 18.45 -3.87
C ASP A 78 1.80 19.08 -3.09
N LYS A 79 2.13 18.51 -1.93
CA LYS A 79 3.33 18.86 -1.14
C LYS A 79 4.63 18.29 -1.73
N GLY A 80 4.56 17.53 -2.81
CA GLY A 80 5.71 16.88 -3.44
C GLY A 80 6.37 15.82 -2.57
N ILE A 81 5.63 15.18 -1.66
CA ILE A 81 6.14 14.06 -0.85
C ILE A 81 6.42 12.84 -1.74
N TYR A 82 5.60 12.70 -2.79
CA TYR A 82 5.76 11.67 -3.81
C TYR A 82 6.33 12.25 -5.10
N GLU A 83 7.08 11.40 -5.80
CA GLU A 83 7.52 11.61 -7.17
C GLU A 83 7.09 10.43 -8.04
N GLU A 84 6.86 10.71 -9.32
CA GLU A 84 6.53 9.71 -10.32
C GLU A 84 7.75 9.48 -11.21
N ASP A 85 8.12 8.22 -11.40
CA ASP A 85 9.24 7.88 -12.27
C ASP A 85 8.94 8.25 -13.73
N THR A 86 9.96 8.75 -14.45
CA THR A 86 9.77 9.23 -15.82
C THR A 86 9.69 8.12 -16.87
N CYS A 87 10.22 6.94 -16.54
CA CYS A 87 10.37 5.80 -17.44
C CYS A 87 9.77 4.54 -16.82
N ASP A 88 9.18 3.69 -17.66
CA ASP A 88 8.72 2.38 -17.21
C ASP A 88 9.90 1.54 -16.73
N SER A 89 9.81 1.02 -15.51
CA SER A 89 10.85 0.20 -14.90
C SER A 89 10.27 -1.07 -14.29
N TYR A 90 11.13 -2.07 -14.13
CA TYR A 90 10.90 -3.14 -13.16
C TYR A 90 11.57 -2.74 -11.86
N TYR A 91 10.92 -3.02 -10.74
CA TYR A 91 11.46 -2.69 -9.43
C TYR A 91 11.89 -3.96 -8.70
N LEU A 92 12.85 -3.82 -7.80
CA LEU A 92 13.27 -4.92 -6.95
C LEU A 92 12.68 -4.73 -5.56
N TYR A 93 12.20 -5.83 -5.00
CA TYR A 93 11.77 -5.92 -3.61
C TYR A 93 12.62 -6.95 -2.92
N GLU A 94 13.13 -6.66 -1.72
CA GLU A 94 13.88 -7.63 -0.93
C GLU A 94 13.24 -7.79 0.45
N LEU A 95 13.05 -9.04 0.84
CA LEU A 95 12.62 -9.41 2.19
C LEU A 95 13.75 -10.21 2.85
N THR A 96 14.24 -9.72 3.99
CA THR A 96 15.18 -10.47 4.83
C THR A 96 14.45 -10.98 6.06
N MET A 97 14.37 -12.31 6.22
CA MET A 97 13.75 -12.96 7.36
C MET A 97 14.67 -14.07 7.90
N ASN A 98 14.87 -14.11 9.22
CA ASN A 98 15.74 -15.09 9.89
C ASN A 98 17.14 -15.20 9.26
N GLY A 99 17.73 -14.06 8.88
CA GLY A 99 19.06 -13.99 8.27
C GLY A 99 19.12 -14.43 6.80
N ARG A 100 17.98 -14.72 6.16
CA ARG A 100 17.90 -15.08 4.74
C ARG A 100 17.18 -14.00 3.95
N SER A 101 17.84 -13.46 2.93
CA SER A 101 17.28 -12.50 1.98
C SER A 101 16.64 -13.22 0.79
N GLN A 102 15.51 -12.69 0.33
CA GLN A 102 14.83 -13.09 -0.90
C GLN A 102 14.52 -11.83 -1.70
N THR A 103 15.04 -11.77 -2.93
CA THR A 103 14.80 -10.67 -3.86
C THR A 103 13.76 -11.09 -4.90
N GLY A 104 12.71 -10.29 -5.05
CA GLY A 104 11.67 -10.44 -6.05
C GLY A 104 11.66 -9.27 -7.03
N ILE A 105 10.98 -9.47 -8.16
CA ILE A 105 10.70 -8.42 -9.15
C ILE A 105 9.27 -7.94 -8.93
N VAL A 106 9.09 -6.63 -8.89
CA VAL A 106 7.79 -5.97 -8.88
C VAL A 106 7.51 -5.44 -10.29
N GLY A 107 6.36 -5.80 -10.82
CA GLY A 107 5.88 -5.40 -12.13
C GLY A 107 4.39 -5.68 -12.26
N LEU A 108 3.81 -5.35 -13.41
CA LEU A 108 2.41 -5.58 -13.71
C LEU A 108 2.22 -6.95 -14.34
N ALA A 109 1.19 -7.68 -13.90
CA ALA A 109 0.77 -8.94 -14.48
C ALA A 109 -0.70 -8.85 -14.92
N SER A 110 -1.07 -9.67 -15.91
CA SER A 110 -2.46 -9.71 -16.39
C SER A 110 -3.38 -10.37 -15.36
N VAL A 111 -4.53 -9.76 -15.11
CA VAL A 111 -5.62 -10.38 -14.33
C VAL A 111 -6.09 -11.66 -15.01
N ASP A 112 -6.16 -11.67 -16.34
CA ASP A 112 -6.57 -12.86 -17.10
C ASP A 112 -5.57 -14.01 -16.94
N ASP A 113 -4.26 -13.73 -16.87
CA ASP A 113 -3.24 -14.76 -16.62
C ASP A 113 -3.40 -15.37 -15.22
N TYR A 114 -3.81 -14.56 -14.23
CA TYR A 114 -4.14 -15.03 -12.88
C TYR A 114 -5.41 -15.88 -12.86
N LEU A 115 -6.50 -15.40 -13.49
CA LEU A 115 -7.78 -16.11 -13.52
C LEU A 115 -7.69 -17.45 -14.27
N ASN A 116 -6.96 -17.49 -15.39
CA ASN A 116 -6.77 -18.68 -16.22
C ASN A 116 -5.66 -19.63 -15.73
N ASN A 117 -5.16 -19.44 -14.50
CA ASN A 117 -4.11 -20.27 -13.87
C ASN A 117 -2.79 -20.36 -14.67
N ILE A 118 -2.50 -19.36 -15.51
CA ILE A 118 -1.18 -19.20 -16.16
C ILE A 118 -0.16 -18.74 -15.12
N ILE A 119 -0.58 -17.86 -14.20
CA ILE A 119 0.16 -17.53 -12.97
C ILE A 119 -0.21 -18.54 -11.89
N LYS A 120 0.80 -19.19 -11.30
CA LYS A 120 0.59 -20.09 -10.17
C LYS A 120 0.21 -19.29 -8.92
N LYS A 121 -0.93 -19.63 -8.33
CA LYS A 121 -1.44 -19.01 -7.10
C LYS A 121 -0.76 -19.66 -5.90
N HIS A 122 -0.07 -18.87 -5.09
CA HIS A 122 0.55 -19.38 -3.87
C HIS A 122 -0.44 -19.40 -2.70
N GLU A 123 -1.44 -18.51 -2.70
CA GLU A 123 -2.42 -18.30 -1.64
C GLU A 123 -3.71 -17.73 -2.26
N ASN A 124 -4.86 -17.99 -1.63
CA ASN A 124 -6.12 -17.37 -2.00
C ASN A 124 -6.36 -16.13 -1.13
N THR A 125 -6.71 -15.01 -1.74
CA THR A 125 -7.17 -13.81 -1.02
C THR A 125 -8.50 -14.12 -0.32
N ARG A 126 -8.73 -13.54 0.86
CA ARG A 126 -10.01 -13.67 1.58
C ARG A 126 -11.09 -12.85 0.86
N GLU A 127 -12.21 -13.48 0.53
CA GLU A 127 -13.35 -12.88 -0.18
C GLU A 127 -13.84 -11.57 0.47
N GLU A 128 -13.90 -11.52 1.80
CA GLU A 128 -14.27 -10.31 2.56
C GLU A 128 -13.38 -9.10 2.22
N LYS A 129 -12.06 -9.30 2.04
CA LYS A 129 -11.12 -8.23 1.65
C LYS A 129 -11.28 -7.81 0.20
N GLU A 130 -11.78 -8.70 -0.67
CA GLU A 130 -12.03 -8.37 -2.08
C GLU A 130 -13.28 -7.51 -2.22
N ILE A 131 -14.38 -7.87 -1.55
CA ILE A 131 -15.65 -7.13 -1.58
C ILE A 131 -15.47 -5.70 -1.06
N ASP A 132 -14.72 -5.52 0.03
CA ASP A 132 -14.39 -4.19 0.57
C ASP A 132 -13.71 -3.26 -0.45
N ARG A 133 -12.91 -3.81 -1.37
CA ARG A 133 -12.02 -3.04 -2.27
C ARG A 133 -12.60 -2.74 -3.65
N ILE A 134 -13.84 -3.14 -3.93
CA ILE A 134 -14.51 -2.93 -5.24
C ILE A 134 -15.40 -1.66 -5.22
N ASN A 135 -15.50 -0.97 -4.08
CA ASN A 135 -16.36 0.20 -3.86
C ASN A 135 -16.01 1.45 -4.68
#